data_AF-A0A7J4DW09-F1
#
_entry.id   AF-A0A7J4DW09-F1
#
_cell.length_a   1.000
_cell.length_b   1.000
_cell.length_c   1.000
_cell.angle_alpha   90.00
_cell.angle_beta   90.00
_cell.angle_gamma   90.00
#
_symmetry.space_group_name_H-M   'P 1'
#
loop_
_entity.id
_entity.type
_entity.pdbx_description
1 polymer ?
#
loop_
_entity_poly.entity_id
_entity_poly.type
_entity_poly.pdbx_seq_one_letter_code
_entity_poly.pdbx_strand_id
1 'polypeptide(L)'
;MMTNNDMTILAYVCPKLRAATESIESAILRLRERQRMLLTCTNLDTYTFNTENLAIKNLIDELTFLLQKSMKFESILCRPDVSYADMVSVKHELRKLLEKLVYGRVKVPSEIKSYFYEIWRILSSY
;
A
#
# COMPACT_ATOMS: atom_id res chain seq x y z
N MET A 1 -24.09 -16.59 -3.28
CA MET A 1 -24.01 -16.75 -1.82
C MET A 1 -22.55 -16.90 -1.45
N MET A 2 -22.05 -16.10 -0.50
CA MET A 2 -20.74 -16.36 0.10
C MET A 2 -20.81 -17.64 0.91
N THR A 3 -19.74 -18.42 0.85
CA THR A 3 -19.53 -19.61 1.68
C THR A 3 -19.00 -19.21 3.07
N ASN A 4 -19.11 -20.10 4.05
CA ASN A 4 -18.45 -19.91 5.36
C ASN A 4 -16.92 -19.76 5.25
N ASN A 5 -16.32 -20.30 4.18
CA ASN A 5 -14.90 -20.14 3.89
C ASN A 5 -14.57 -18.71 3.44
N ASP A 6 -15.42 -18.07 2.64
CA ASP A 6 -15.25 -16.68 2.21
C ASP A 6 -15.26 -15.72 3.42
N MET A 7 -16.20 -15.93 4.34
CA MET A 7 -16.30 -15.13 5.58
C MET A 7 -15.06 -15.28 6.47
N THR A 8 -14.51 -16.49 6.56
CA THR A 8 -13.30 -16.77 7.33
C THR A 8 -12.07 -16.09 6.71
N ILE A 9 -11.94 -16.12 5.38
CA ILE A 9 -10.84 -15.46 4.67
C ILE A 9 -10.86 -13.95 4.93
N LEU A 10 -12.02 -13.32 4.85
CA LEU A 10 -12.13 -11.88 5.04
C LEU A 10 -11.84 -11.45 6.48
N ALA A 11 -12.15 -12.29 7.46
CA ALA A 11 -11.73 -12.08 8.85
C ALA A 11 -10.19 -12.00 9.01
N TYR A 12 -9.42 -12.65 8.12
CA TYR A 12 -7.96 -12.52 8.09
C TYR A 12 -7.47 -11.39 7.17
N VAL A 13 -8.14 -11.14 6.05
CA VAL A 13 -7.72 -10.15 5.05
C VAL A 13 -7.99 -8.71 5.52
N CYS A 14 -9.14 -8.45 6.12
CA CYS A 14 -9.54 -7.10 6.52
C CYS A 14 -8.61 -6.45 7.55
N PRO A 15 -8.21 -7.14 8.65
CA PRO A 15 -7.23 -6.60 9.58
C PRO A 15 -5.86 -6.33 8.92
N LYS A 16 -5.45 -7.17 7.96
CA LYS A 16 -4.19 -6.99 7.23
C LYS A 16 -4.24 -5.81 6.27
N LEU A 17 -5.36 -5.58 5.60
CA LEU A 17 -5.58 -4.39 4.77
C LEU A 17 -5.54 -3.13 5.62
N ARG A 18 -6.19 -3.14 6.77
CA ARG A 18 -6.14 -2.01 7.71
C ARG A 18 -4.72 -1.73 8.19
N ALA A 19 -3.98 -2.77 8.61
CA ALA A 19 -2.58 -2.62 9.01
C ALA A 19 -1.70 -2.08 7.86
N ALA A 20 -1.94 -2.52 6.62
CA ALA A 20 -1.25 -1.99 5.45
C ALA A 20 -1.56 -0.51 5.24
N THR A 21 -2.84 -0.12 5.31
CA THR A 21 -3.31 1.28 5.22
C THR A 21 -2.62 2.16 6.27
N GLU A 22 -2.66 1.76 7.55
CA GLU A 22 -2.04 2.49 8.66
C GLU A 22 -0.51 2.60 8.51
N SER A 23 0.16 1.51 8.09
CA SER A 23 1.61 1.50 7.86
C SER A 23 2.00 2.46 6.71
N ILE A 24 1.20 2.51 5.64
CA ILE A 24 1.41 3.45 4.52
C ILE A 24 1.20 4.89 4.98
N GLU A 25 0.13 5.19 5.73
CA GLU A 25 -0.13 6.53 6.27
C GLU A 25 1.01 7.01 7.16
N SER A 26 1.47 6.15 8.08
CA SER A 26 2.62 6.42 8.94
C SER A 26 3.91 6.68 8.15
N ALA A 27 4.15 5.92 7.08
CA ALA A 27 5.30 6.13 6.20
C ALA A 27 5.22 7.49 5.47
N ILE A 28 4.04 7.87 4.97
CA ILE A 28 3.82 9.17 4.32
C ILE A 28 4.08 10.32 5.31
N LEU A 29 3.55 10.22 6.54
CA LEU A 29 3.74 11.24 7.58
C LEU A 29 5.23 11.44 7.90
N ARG A 30 5.97 10.34 8.12
CA ARG A 30 7.41 10.37 8.36
C ARG A 30 8.19 11.01 7.21
N LEU A 31 7.81 10.73 5.96
CA LEU A 31 8.45 11.33 4.78
C LEU A 31 8.14 12.82 4.64
N ARG A 32 6.92 13.24 4.92
CA ARG A 32 6.54 14.67 4.92
C ARG A 32 7.27 15.45 6.01
N GLU A 33 7.48 14.84 7.17
CA GLU A 33 8.31 15.42 8.23
C GLU A 33 9.78 15.52 7.80
N ARG A 34 10.33 14.45 7.21
CA ARG A 34 11.68 14.48 6.64
C ARG A 34 11.84 15.56 5.57
N GLN A 35 10.86 15.71 4.68
CA GLN A 35 10.85 16.76 3.66
C GLN A 35 10.88 18.17 4.28
N ARG A 36 10.10 18.39 5.35
CA ARG A 36 10.10 19.65 6.09
C ARG A 36 11.47 19.93 6.74
N MET A 37 12.08 18.92 7.37
CA MET A 37 13.42 19.06 7.94
C MET A 37 14.48 19.38 6.89
N LEU A 38 14.40 18.74 5.71
CA LEU A 38 15.29 19.00 4.58
C LEU A 38 15.19 20.45 4.11
N LEU A 39 13.97 21.01 4.02
CA LEU A 39 13.72 22.40 3.64
C LEU A 39 14.31 23.41 4.63
N THR A 40 14.44 23.05 5.89
CA THR A 40 15.04 23.90 6.93
C THR A 40 16.55 23.70 7.09
N CYS A 41 17.16 22.75 6.37
CA CYS A 41 18.57 22.42 6.51
C CYS A 41 19.41 23.37 5.65
N THR A 42 20.17 24.26 6.29
CA THR A 42 20.97 25.30 5.62
C THR A 42 22.33 24.81 5.11
N ASN A 43 22.72 23.59 5.45
CA ASN A 43 24.08 23.07 5.21
C ASN A 43 24.17 22.08 4.04
N LEU A 44 23.06 21.83 3.34
CA LEU A 44 23.03 20.96 2.15
C LEU A 44 23.38 21.77 0.90
N ASP A 45 24.23 21.22 0.05
CA ASP A 45 24.41 21.77 -1.28
C ASP A 45 23.13 21.60 -2.12
N THR A 46 22.93 22.50 -3.08
CA THR A 46 21.73 22.56 -3.92
C THR A 46 21.45 21.25 -4.67
N TYR A 47 22.50 20.54 -5.09
CA TYR A 47 22.34 19.30 -5.84
C TYR A 47 21.83 18.17 -4.94
N THR A 48 22.44 17.99 -3.77
CA THR A 48 22.02 17.00 -2.77
C THR A 48 20.60 17.30 -2.28
N PHE A 49 20.29 18.56 -1.97
CA PHE A 49 18.95 19.00 -1.58
C PHE A 49 17.90 18.63 -2.65
N ASN A 50 18.15 18.99 -3.92
CA ASN A 50 17.21 18.72 -5.00
C ASN A 50 17.00 17.21 -5.20
N THR A 51 18.07 16.42 -5.13
CA THR A 51 18.02 14.98 -5.33
C THR A 51 17.25 14.29 -4.21
N GLU A 52 17.52 14.63 -2.95
CA GLU A 52 16.80 14.08 -1.80
C GLU A 52 15.33 14.50 -1.77
N ASN A 53 15.05 15.77 -2.02
CA ASN A 53 13.69 16.29 -2.05
C ASN A 53 12.85 15.60 -3.16
N LEU A 54 13.43 15.41 -4.35
CA LEU A 54 12.78 14.70 -5.43
C LEU A 54 12.54 13.22 -5.09
N ALA A 55 13.51 12.54 -4.47
CA ALA A 55 13.37 11.16 -4.04
C ALA A 55 12.25 10.99 -2.99
N ILE A 56 12.19 11.89 -2.01
CA ILE A 56 11.13 11.91 -0.99
C ILE A 56 9.77 12.15 -1.64
N LYS A 57 9.67 13.13 -2.54
CA LYS A 57 8.42 13.43 -3.26
C LYS A 57 7.93 12.21 -4.06
N ASN A 58 8.81 11.59 -4.85
CA ASN A 58 8.47 10.40 -5.63
C ASN A 58 8.00 9.24 -4.75
N LEU A 59 8.61 9.08 -3.57
CA LEU A 59 8.19 8.05 -2.62
C LEU A 59 6.84 8.37 -1.96
N ILE A 60 6.58 9.63 -1.62
CA ILE A 60 5.26 10.08 -1.12
C ILE A 60 4.17 9.83 -2.17
N ASP A 61 4.44 10.15 -3.44
CA ASP A 61 3.48 9.95 -4.53
C ASP A 61 3.16 8.45 -4.72
N GLU A 62 4.18 7.59 -4.68
CA GLU A 62 3.98 6.14 -4.78
C GLU A 62 3.22 5.59 -3.57
N LEU A 63 3.57 6.00 -2.34
CA LEU A 63 2.85 5.59 -1.14
C LEU A 63 1.40 6.09 -1.13
N THR A 64 1.14 7.29 -1.63
CA THR A 64 -0.21 7.85 -1.73
C THR A 64 -1.05 7.02 -2.71
N PHE A 65 -0.47 6.59 -3.82
CA PHE A 65 -1.12 5.65 -4.74
C PHE A 65 -1.44 4.31 -4.05
N LEU A 66 -0.50 3.75 -3.28
CA LEU A 66 -0.73 2.51 -2.53
C LEU A 66 -1.82 2.69 -1.46
N LEU A 67 -1.85 3.83 -0.79
CA LEU A 67 -2.88 4.15 0.21
C LEU A 67 -4.27 4.13 -0.42
N GLN A 68 -4.44 4.83 -1.54
CA GLN A 68 -5.71 4.85 -2.27
C GLN A 68 -6.15 3.45 -2.71
N LYS A 69 -5.20 2.60 -3.14
CA LYS A 69 -5.48 1.20 -3.47
C LYS A 69 -5.86 0.38 -2.25
N SER A 70 -5.14 0.52 -1.14
CA SER A 70 -5.42 -0.19 0.11
C SER A 70 -6.81 0.15 0.64
N MET A 71 -7.15 1.44 0.70
CA MET A 71 -8.48 1.90 1.12
C MET A 71 -9.59 1.39 0.19
N LYS A 72 -9.35 1.37 -1.13
CA LYS A 72 -10.30 0.80 -2.10
C LYS A 72 -10.49 -0.71 -1.88
N PHE A 73 -9.42 -1.45 -1.59
CA PHE A 73 -9.52 -2.88 -1.32
C PHE A 73 -10.24 -3.14 0.01
N GLU A 74 -9.97 -2.36 1.05
CA GLU A 74 -10.68 -2.46 2.34
C GLU A 74 -12.17 -2.17 2.16
N SER A 75 -12.55 -1.11 1.43
CA SER A 75 -13.96 -0.78 1.22
C SER A 75 -14.73 -1.82 0.40
N ILE A 76 -14.06 -2.52 -0.51
CA ILE A 76 -14.65 -3.61 -1.31
C ILE A 76 -14.73 -4.91 -0.51
N LEU A 77 -13.67 -5.28 0.21
CA LEU A 77 -13.55 -6.59 0.84
C LEU A 77 -14.16 -6.65 2.24
N CYS A 78 -14.20 -5.52 2.95
CA CYS A 78 -14.63 -5.48 4.35
C CYS A 78 -16.07 -5.02 4.53
N ARG A 79 -16.84 -4.96 3.43
CA ARG A 79 -18.28 -4.72 3.47
C ARG A 79 -19.05 -6.01 3.77
N PRO A 80 -20.22 -5.93 4.43
CA PRO A 80 -21.00 -7.12 4.79
C PRO A 80 -21.51 -7.94 3.60
N ASP A 81 -21.65 -7.31 2.42
CA ASP A 81 -22.30 -7.85 1.22
C ASP A 81 -21.31 -8.15 0.08
N VAL A 82 -20.02 -8.30 0.39
CA VAL A 82 -18.99 -8.59 -0.62
C VAL A 82 -19.30 -9.87 -1.39
N SER A 83 -19.11 -9.85 -2.70
CA SER A 83 -19.33 -11.01 -3.57
C SER A 83 -18.02 -11.71 -3.92
N TYR A 84 -18.10 -12.96 -4.37
CA TYR A 84 -16.96 -13.67 -4.95
C TYR A 84 -16.33 -12.89 -6.13
N ALA A 85 -17.16 -12.24 -6.96
CA ALA A 85 -16.69 -11.43 -8.08
C ALA A 85 -15.83 -10.24 -7.59
N ASP A 86 -16.18 -9.62 -6.47
CA ASP A 86 -15.39 -8.55 -5.86
C ASP A 86 -14.04 -9.07 -5.38
N MET A 87 -14.01 -10.23 -4.73
CA MET A 87 -12.76 -10.87 -4.28
C MET A 87 -11.83 -11.17 -5.45
N VAL A 88 -12.36 -11.72 -6.54
CA VAL A 88 -11.60 -11.98 -7.78
C VAL A 88 -11.09 -10.68 -8.41
N SER A 89 -11.91 -9.64 -8.44
CA SER A 89 -11.54 -8.32 -8.94
C SER A 89 -10.38 -7.71 -8.15
N VAL A 90 -10.48 -7.72 -6.82
CA VAL A 90 -9.41 -7.22 -5.94
C VAL A 90 -8.15 -8.07 -6.05
N LYS A 91 -8.25 -9.39 -6.11
CA LYS A 91 -7.11 -10.30 -6.35
C LYS A 91 -6.37 -9.95 -7.64
N HIS A 92 -7.09 -9.65 -8.71
CA HIS A 92 -6.49 -9.26 -9.99
C HIS A 92 -5.83 -7.87 -9.94
N GLU A 93 -6.49 -6.88 -9.32
CA GLU A 93 -5.88 -5.56 -9.09
C GLU A 93 -4.63 -5.65 -8.21
N LEU A 94 -4.65 -6.49 -7.18
CA LEU A 94 -3.55 -6.70 -6.25
C LEU A 94 -2.36 -7.39 -6.94
N ARG A 95 -2.59 -8.33 -7.86
CA ARG A 95 -1.53 -8.92 -8.68
C ARG A 95 -0.82 -7.85 -9.52
N LYS A 96 -1.58 -6.99 -10.21
CA LYS A 96 -1.02 -5.87 -10.98
C LYS A 96 -0.23 -4.91 -10.09
N LEU A 97 -0.74 -4.66 -8.88
CA LEU A 97 -0.06 -3.84 -7.88
C LEU A 97 1.29 -4.44 -7.48
N LEU A 98 1.34 -5.74 -7.23
CA LEU A 98 2.57 -6.45 -6.87
C LEU A 98 3.59 -6.44 -8.02
N GLU A 99 3.16 -6.66 -9.26
CA GLU A 99 4.02 -6.53 -10.44
C GLU A 99 4.62 -5.11 -10.52
N LYS A 100 3.82 -4.07 -10.28
CA LYS A 100 4.29 -2.68 -10.18
C LYS A 100 5.29 -2.49 -9.03
N LEU A 101 5.08 -3.10 -7.87
CA LEU A 101 5.97 -2.99 -6.72
C LEU A 101 7.31 -3.72 -6.90
N VAL A 102 7.36 -4.73 -7.78
CA VAL A 102 8.58 -5.46 -8.15
C VAL A 102 9.37 -4.70 -9.22
N TYR A 103 8.71 -4.32 -10.30
CA TYR A 103 9.36 -3.72 -11.48
C TYR A 103 9.34 -2.18 -11.49
N GLY A 104 8.74 -1.57 -10.47
CA GLY A 104 8.64 -0.13 -10.34
C GLY A 104 9.99 0.54 -10.04
N ARG A 105 10.12 1.80 -10.48
CA ARG A 105 11.33 2.60 -10.27
C ARG A 105 11.50 3.06 -8.80
N VAL A 106 10.40 3.20 -8.08
CA VAL A 106 10.38 3.69 -6.69
C VAL A 106 10.49 2.50 -5.73
N LYS A 107 11.51 2.52 -4.86
CA LYS A 107 11.69 1.49 -3.83
C LYS A 107 10.78 1.77 -2.64
N VAL A 108 9.64 1.09 -2.61
CA VAL A 108 8.72 1.08 -1.47
C VAL A 108 9.30 0.24 -0.32
N PRO A 109 9.09 0.63 0.95
CA PRO A 109 9.47 -0.18 2.11
C PRO A 109 9.04 -1.65 2.02
N SER A 110 9.91 -2.55 2.45
CA SER A 110 9.69 -4.01 2.38
C SER A 110 8.47 -4.46 3.20
N GLU A 111 8.23 -3.84 4.34
CA GLU A 111 7.07 -4.09 5.20
C GLU A 111 5.75 -3.89 4.44
N ILE A 112 5.62 -2.78 3.71
CA ILE A 112 4.45 -2.45 2.90
C ILE A 112 4.26 -3.50 1.79
N LYS A 113 5.35 -3.90 1.12
CA LYS A 113 5.28 -4.98 0.11
C LYS A 113 4.80 -6.28 0.73
N SER A 114 5.28 -6.62 1.93
CA SER A 114 4.92 -7.85 2.63
C SER A 114 3.42 -7.96 2.88
N TYR A 115 2.75 -6.87 3.26
CA TYR A 115 1.29 -6.87 3.44
C TYR A 115 0.55 -7.24 2.15
N PHE A 116 0.87 -6.58 1.04
CA PHE A 116 0.21 -6.84 -0.24
C PHE A 116 0.48 -8.27 -0.74
N TYR A 117 1.69 -8.79 -0.54
CA TYR A 117 2.02 -10.19 -0.87
C TYR A 117 1.22 -11.17 -0.02
N GLU A 118 1.11 -10.92 1.28
CA GLU A 118 0.38 -11.81 2.17
C GLU A 118 -1.13 -11.82 1.85
N ILE A 119 -1.72 -10.65 1.63
CA ILE A 119 -3.12 -10.53 1.20
C ILE A 119 -3.33 -11.25 -0.13
N TRP A 120 -2.41 -11.08 -1.09
CA TRP A 120 -2.52 -11.75 -2.39
C TRP A 120 -2.42 -13.25 -2.26
N ARG A 121 -1.53 -13.75 -1.40
CA ARG A 121 -1.38 -15.18 -1.14
C ARG A 121 -2.67 -15.76 -0.55
N ILE A 122 -3.26 -15.10 0.44
CA ILE A 122 -4.52 -15.51 1.08
C ILE A 122 -5.66 -15.55 0.05
N LEU A 123 -5.80 -14.51 -0.77
CA LEU A 123 -6.80 -14.45 -1.84
C LEU A 123 -6.50 -15.42 -3.00
N SER A 124 -5.26 -15.88 -3.15
CA SER A 124 -4.83 -16.80 -4.22
C SER A 124 -4.91 -18.27 -3.85
N SER A 125 -4.91 -18.59 -2.56
CA SER A 125 -5.21 -19.94 -2.06
C SER A 125 -6.70 -20.31 -2.16
N TYR A 126 -7.50 -19.47 -2.80
CA TYR A 126 -8.94 -19.61 -3.01
C TYR A 126 -9.30 -19.20 -4.45
#